data_AF-A0A1S9IVR7-F1
#
_entry.id   AF-A0A1S9IVR7-F1
#
_cell.length_a   1.000
_cell.length_b   1.000
_cell.length_c   1.000
_cell.angle_alpha   90.00
_cell.angle_beta   90.00
_cell.angle_gamma   90.00
#
_symmetry.space_group_name_H-M   'P 1'
#
loop_
_entity.id
_entity.type
_entity.pdbx_description
1 polymer ?
#
loop_
_entity_poly.entity_id
_entity_poly.type
_entity_poly.pdbx_seq_one_letter_code
_entity_poly.pdbx_strand_id
1 'polypeptide(L)'
;TFSLTPEGKLTARNADISGAITANTGTLNNVTINENCVIRGKLSANQIEGDLVKTVGKAFPRNNSYASGTVTVTVYDDQGFDRQIIIPPVLFRGTKHQNFNSPNQQSYWYSTCKLQVLKNGVEIFHEPATDVSRVFSSVIDMPAGRGHVTLTFNVSSAGANNWTPTTYISDLLVVVMKKSTAGISIS
;
A
#
# COMPACT_ATOMS: atom_id res chain seq x y z
N THR A 1 -7.06 23.69 43.45
CA THR A 1 -6.63 23.18 44.77
C THR A 1 -5.30 22.48 44.60
N PHE A 2 -4.36 22.77 45.49
CA PHE A 2 -3.05 22.13 45.59
C PHE A 2 -3.01 21.40 46.92
N SER A 3 -2.73 20.10 46.91
CA SER A 3 -2.60 19.31 48.14
C SER A 3 -1.51 18.26 47.98
N LEU A 4 -0.57 18.22 48.93
CA LEU A 4 0.46 17.19 49.04
C LEU A 4 0.19 16.37 50.30
N THR A 5 0.02 15.06 50.18
CA THR A 5 -0.12 14.17 51.35
C THR A 5 1.26 13.84 51.94
N PRO A 6 1.34 13.42 53.23
CA PRO A 6 2.60 12.98 53.83
C PRO A 6 3.28 11.83 53.07
N GLU A 7 2.51 11.00 52.36
CA GLU A 7 3.00 9.92 51.49
C GLU A 7 3.51 10.43 50.13
N GLY A 8 3.55 11.76 49.93
CA GLY A 8 4.06 12.39 48.72
C GLY A 8 3.06 12.46 47.56
N LYS A 9 1.78 12.13 47.78
CA LYS A 9 0.76 12.25 46.72
C LYS A 9 0.42 13.72 46.50
N LEU A 10 0.78 14.24 45.33
CA LEU A 10 0.36 15.56 44.88
C LEU A 10 -0.95 15.46 44.08
N THR A 11 -1.93 16.31 44.40
CA THR A 11 -3.13 16.52 43.58
C THR A 11 -3.23 17.97 43.16
N ALA A 12 -3.27 18.22 41.85
CA ALA A 12 -3.48 19.52 41.24
C ALA A 12 -4.61 19.42 40.21
N ARG A 13 -5.49 20.43 40.16
CA ARG A 13 -6.54 20.58 39.13
C ARG A 13 -6.29 21.85 38.34
N ASN A 14 -6.47 21.78 37.02
CA ASN A 14 -6.21 22.88 36.08
C ASN A 14 -4.76 23.40 36.18
N ALA A 15 -3.80 22.49 36.31
CA ALA A 15 -2.38 22.86 36.31
C ALA A 15 -1.92 23.18 34.89
N ASP A 16 -1.22 24.30 34.73
CA ASP A 16 -0.49 24.65 33.52
C ASP A 16 1.01 24.51 33.81
N ILE A 17 1.68 23.62 33.05
CA ILE A 17 3.09 23.28 33.26
C ILE A 17 3.81 23.59 31.95
N SER A 18 4.55 24.70 31.92
CA SER A 18 5.37 25.10 30.78
C SER A 18 6.77 24.48 30.79
N GLY A 19 7.17 23.86 31.90
CA GLY A 19 8.47 23.24 32.10
C GLY A 19 8.53 21.76 31.71
N ALA A 20 9.69 21.16 31.94
CA ALA A 20 9.88 19.73 31.72
C ALA A 20 9.20 18.88 32.80
N ILE A 21 8.61 17.76 32.39
CA ILE A 21 8.10 16.71 33.28
C ILE A 21 8.96 15.46 33.07
N THR A 22 9.66 15.03 34.11
CA THR A 22 10.40 13.76 34.13
C THR A 22 9.70 12.80 35.06
N ALA A 23 9.24 11.66 34.53
CA ALA A 23 8.60 10.61 35.30
C ALA A 23 9.18 9.24 34.90
N ASN A 24 9.49 8.42 35.91
CA ASN A 24 9.95 7.04 35.67
C ASN A 24 8.77 6.10 35.36
N THR A 25 7.59 6.41 35.90
CA THR A 25 6.35 5.65 35.73
C THR A 25 5.14 6.60 35.81
N GLY A 26 4.00 6.20 35.25
CA GLY A 26 2.76 6.96 35.33
C GLY A 26 1.71 6.48 34.33
N THR A 27 0.49 6.96 34.51
CA THR A 27 -0.62 6.76 33.57
C THR A 27 -1.20 8.12 33.24
N LEU A 28 -1.35 8.40 31.95
CA LEU A 28 -1.99 9.62 31.46
C LEU A 28 -3.27 9.23 30.72
N ASN A 29 -4.35 9.97 30.98
CA ASN A 29 -5.65 9.75 30.33
C ASN A 29 -6.02 11.02 29.55
N ASN A 30 -6.64 10.86 28.37
CA ASN A 30 -7.14 11.96 27.55
C ASN A 30 -6.08 13.02 27.21
N VAL A 31 -4.90 12.57 26.78
CA VAL A 31 -3.80 13.47 26.40
C VAL A 31 -3.93 13.86 24.94
N THR A 32 -3.87 15.16 24.68
CA THR A 32 -3.63 15.71 23.33
C THR A 32 -2.18 16.14 23.23
N ILE A 33 -1.48 15.65 22.20
CA ILE A 33 -0.12 16.10 21.87
C ILE A 33 -0.24 16.98 20.63
N ASN A 34 -0.06 18.29 20.81
CA ASN A 34 -0.23 19.26 19.72
C ASN A 34 0.94 19.29 18.74
N GLU A 35 2.11 18.82 19.18
CA GLU A 35 3.33 18.78 18.37
C GLU A 35 3.92 17.36 18.30
N ASN A 36 5.24 17.23 18.40
CA ASN A 36 5.94 15.98 18.20
C ASN A 36 5.96 15.12 19.47
N CYS A 37 5.78 13.80 19.30
CA CYS A 37 6.00 12.80 20.33
C CYS A 37 7.17 11.89 19.92
N VAL A 38 8.15 11.68 20.81
CA VAL A 38 9.27 10.76 20.57
C VAL A 38 9.21 9.61 21.58
N ILE A 39 8.96 8.41 21.08
CA ILE A 39 8.94 7.18 21.88
C ILE A 39 10.23 6.41 21.60
N ARG A 40 11.15 6.41 22.57
CA ARG A 40 12.40 5.64 22.49
C ARG A 40 12.22 4.16 22.86
N GLY A 41 11.12 3.84 23.55
CA GLY A 41 10.76 2.49 24.00
C GLY A 41 9.72 1.83 23.09
N LYS A 42 8.89 0.97 23.68
CA LYS A 42 7.77 0.32 22.99
C LYS A 42 6.49 1.14 23.14
N LEU A 43 5.77 1.32 22.04
CA LEU A 43 4.37 1.77 22.05
C LEU A 43 3.46 0.54 21.95
N SER A 44 2.63 0.32 22.96
CA SER A 44 1.54 -0.66 22.91
C SER A 44 0.23 0.10 22.79
N ALA A 45 -0.58 -0.21 21.77
CA ALA A 45 -1.84 0.47 21.51
C ALA A 45 -2.88 -0.56 21.03
N ASN A 46 -4.00 -0.66 21.74
CA ASN A 46 -5.07 -1.62 21.43
C ASN A 46 -6.09 -1.05 20.42
N GLN A 47 -6.31 0.26 20.44
CA GLN A 47 -7.21 0.97 19.54
C GLN A 47 -6.53 2.22 19.04
N ILE A 48 -6.58 2.44 17.73
CA ILE A 48 -6.04 3.61 17.06
C ILE A 48 -7.11 4.06 16.08
N GLU A 49 -7.51 5.32 16.18
CA GLU A 49 -8.40 5.94 15.22
C GLU A 49 -7.54 6.54 14.10
N GLY A 50 -7.64 5.97 12.88
CA GLY A 50 -6.83 6.33 11.72
C GLY A 50 -5.76 5.28 11.35
N ASP A 51 -4.95 5.60 10.34
CA ASP A 51 -3.96 4.69 9.77
C ASP A 51 -2.57 4.84 10.41
N LEU A 52 -1.91 3.72 10.71
CA LEU A 52 -0.49 3.67 11.09
C LEU A 52 0.46 3.51 9.88
N VAL A 53 -0.07 2.96 8.79
CA VAL A 53 0.68 2.63 7.58
C VAL A 53 0.07 3.38 6.41
N LYS A 54 0.91 4.01 5.58
CA LYS A 54 0.42 4.66 4.36
C LYS A 54 0.06 3.58 3.34
N THR A 55 -1.24 3.39 3.15
CA THR A 55 -1.77 2.54 2.09
C THR A 55 -2.48 3.40 1.06
N VAL A 56 -2.28 3.08 -0.22
CA VAL A 56 -3.00 3.74 -1.31
C VAL A 56 -3.58 2.68 -2.22
N GLY A 57 -4.91 2.74 -2.40
CA GLY A 57 -5.65 1.95 -3.36
C GLY A 57 -6.01 2.79 -4.58
N LYS A 58 -5.84 2.25 -5.79
CA LYS A 58 -6.28 2.91 -7.03
C LYS A 58 -6.72 1.89 -8.08
N ALA A 59 -7.93 2.08 -8.58
CA ALA A 59 -8.41 1.34 -9.74
C ALA A 59 -7.59 1.70 -10.98
N PHE A 60 -7.32 0.70 -11.82
CA PHE A 60 -6.71 0.94 -13.12
C PHE A 60 -7.66 1.70 -14.04
N PRO A 61 -7.15 2.64 -14.86
CA PRO A 61 -7.96 3.30 -15.88
C PRO A 61 -8.62 2.29 -16.81
N ARG A 62 -9.85 2.59 -17.21
CA ARG A 62 -10.63 1.77 -18.14
C ARG A 62 -11.00 2.59 -19.37
N ASN A 63 -10.98 1.93 -20.52
CA ASN A 63 -11.62 2.40 -21.73
C ASN A 63 -12.92 1.62 -21.88
N ASN A 64 -14.04 2.28 -21.59
CA ASN A 64 -15.35 1.65 -21.42
C ASN A 64 -15.29 0.52 -20.38
N SER A 65 -15.36 -0.74 -20.81
CA SER A 65 -15.43 -1.92 -19.94
C SER A 65 -14.08 -2.55 -19.62
N TYR A 66 -13.01 -2.25 -20.36
CA TYR A 66 -11.73 -2.97 -20.27
C TYR A 66 -10.60 -2.09 -19.76
N ALA A 67 -9.63 -2.71 -19.09
CA ALA A 67 -8.49 -2.02 -18.50
C ALA A 67 -7.53 -1.47 -19.58
N SER A 68 -7.29 -0.17 -19.56
CA SER A 68 -6.38 0.48 -20.49
C SER A 68 -5.92 1.82 -19.92
N GLY A 69 -4.61 1.96 -19.73
CA GLY A 69 -4.00 3.20 -19.29
C GLY A 69 -2.86 2.96 -18.29
N THR A 70 -2.50 4.03 -17.58
CA THR A 70 -1.33 4.06 -16.71
C THR A 70 -1.70 4.49 -15.30
N VAL A 71 -1.13 3.82 -14.30
CA VAL A 71 -1.11 4.27 -12.91
C VAL A 71 0.33 4.51 -12.50
N THR A 72 0.63 5.70 -11.97
CA THR A 72 1.95 6.04 -11.45
C THR A 72 1.87 6.22 -9.93
N VAL A 73 2.80 5.57 -9.23
CA VAL A 73 2.97 5.68 -7.79
C VAL A 73 4.35 6.25 -7.53
N THR A 74 4.40 7.38 -6.82
CA THR A 74 5.66 7.98 -6.38
C THR A 74 5.73 7.91 -4.87
N VAL A 75 6.75 7.23 -4.37
CA VAL A 75 7.11 7.21 -2.95
C VAL A 75 8.27 8.19 -2.78
N TYR A 76 7.99 9.33 -2.15
CA TYR A 76 8.97 10.36 -1.86
C TYR A 76 9.97 9.88 -0.81
N ASP A 77 11.22 10.31 -0.93
CA ASP A 77 12.33 10.04 0.00
C ASP A 77 12.38 11.16 1.04
N ASP A 78 11.36 11.19 1.88
CA ASP A 78 11.04 12.25 2.83
C ASP A 78 11.24 11.82 4.30
N GLN A 79 11.72 10.60 4.53
CA GLN A 79 11.84 9.99 5.85
C GLN A 79 13.29 9.60 6.13
N GLY A 80 13.76 9.85 7.36
CA GLY A 80 15.14 9.51 7.79
C GLY A 80 15.38 8.03 8.11
N PHE A 81 14.57 7.11 7.56
CA PHE A 81 14.69 5.67 7.81
C PHE A 81 14.32 4.85 6.58
N ASP A 82 14.92 3.67 6.47
CA ASP A 82 14.64 2.74 5.38
C ASP A 82 13.16 2.32 5.37
N ARG A 83 12.61 2.23 4.17
CA ARG A 83 11.24 1.77 3.95
C ARG A 83 11.22 0.57 3.03
N GLN A 84 10.11 -0.14 3.07
CA GLN A 84 9.80 -1.21 2.16
C GLN A 84 8.45 -0.91 1.49
N ILE A 85 8.43 -1.00 0.17
CA ILE A 85 7.23 -0.84 -0.66
C ILE A 85 6.75 -2.23 -1.01
N ILE A 86 5.52 -2.55 -0.61
CA ILE A 86 4.89 -3.83 -0.88
C ILE A 86 3.76 -3.58 -1.89
N ILE A 87 3.78 -4.36 -2.97
CA ILE A 87 2.71 -4.47 -3.95
C ILE A 87 2.05 -5.82 -3.73
N PRO A 88 0.91 -5.87 -3.03
CA PRO A 88 0.09 -7.07 -2.95
C PRO A 88 -0.34 -7.56 -4.35
N PRO A 89 -0.83 -8.80 -4.47
CA PRO A 89 -1.15 -9.39 -5.76
C PRO A 89 -2.08 -8.53 -6.62
N VAL A 90 -1.58 -8.07 -7.76
CA VAL A 90 -2.35 -7.48 -8.86
C VAL A 90 -2.71 -8.61 -9.81
N LEU A 91 -3.98 -9.02 -9.77
CA LEU A 91 -4.52 -10.09 -10.60
C LEU A 91 -4.99 -9.51 -11.92
N PHE A 92 -4.58 -10.09 -13.04
CA PHE A 92 -5.05 -9.69 -14.35
C PHE A 92 -5.29 -10.89 -15.27
N ARG A 93 -6.30 -10.77 -16.13
CA ARG A 93 -6.68 -11.81 -17.09
C ARG A 93 -7.44 -11.22 -18.27
N GLY A 94 -7.34 -11.89 -19.40
CA GLY A 94 -8.31 -11.81 -20.47
C GLY A 94 -9.40 -12.88 -20.34
N THR A 95 -10.08 -13.11 -21.45
CA THR A 95 -11.25 -14.00 -21.52
C THR A 95 -11.16 -14.85 -22.78
N LYS A 96 -11.44 -16.15 -22.64
CA LYS A 96 -11.73 -17.03 -23.77
C LYS A 96 -13.21 -16.89 -24.11
N HIS A 97 -13.47 -16.57 -25.36
CA HIS A 97 -14.80 -16.49 -25.90
C HIS A 97 -15.07 -17.69 -26.79
N GLN A 98 -16.34 -18.09 -26.87
CA GLN A 98 -16.77 -19.23 -27.65
C GLN A 98 -17.98 -18.81 -28.48
N ASN A 99 -17.99 -19.15 -29.77
CA ASN A 99 -19.16 -18.99 -30.63
C ASN A 99 -19.52 -20.33 -31.27
N PHE A 100 -20.83 -20.59 -31.34
CA PHE A 100 -21.44 -21.74 -31.97
C PHE A 100 -22.22 -21.26 -33.19
N ASN A 101 -21.56 -21.22 -34.34
CA ASN A 101 -22.20 -20.82 -35.60
C ASN A 101 -23.09 -21.94 -36.17
N SER A 102 -22.88 -23.20 -35.75
CA SER A 102 -23.67 -24.40 -36.08
C SER A 102 -23.33 -25.52 -35.08
N PRO A 103 -24.16 -26.59 -34.96
CA PRO A 103 -23.96 -27.66 -33.95
C PRO A 103 -22.57 -28.32 -33.96
N ASN A 104 -21.87 -28.28 -35.10
CA ASN A 104 -20.55 -28.89 -35.29
C ASN A 104 -19.43 -27.88 -35.59
N GLN A 105 -19.69 -26.56 -35.46
CA GLN A 105 -18.69 -25.53 -35.73
C GLN A 105 -18.53 -24.62 -34.51
N GLN A 106 -17.50 -24.90 -33.71
CA GLN A 106 -17.11 -24.10 -32.57
C GLN A 106 -15.89 -23.24 -32.92
N SER A 107 -15.99 -21.93 -32.70
CA SER A 107 -14.87 -21.00 -32.85
C SER A 107 -14.53 -20.38 -31.51
N TYR A 108 -13.23 -20.16 -31.31
CA TYR A 108 -12.67 -19.57 -30.10
C TYR A 108 -11.85 -18.35 -30.43
N TRP A 109 -11.96 -17.33 -29.60
CA TRP A 109 -11.05 -16.20 -29.63
C TRP A 109 -10.74 -15.73 -28.22
N TYR A 110 -9.67 -14.96 -28.10
CA TYR A 110 -9.17 -14.50 -26.81
C TYR A 110 -9.17 -12.98 -26.77
N SER A 111 -9.55 -12.46 -25.61
CA SER A 111 -9.08 -11.16 -25.17
C SER A 111 -7.79 -11.37 -24.36
N THR A 112 -6.85 -10.44 -24.50
CA THR A 112 -5.58 -10.44 -23.78
C THR A 112 -5.51 -9.19 -22.92
N CYS A 113 -5.24 -9.36 -21.63
CA CYS A 113 -4.86 -8.28 -20.73
C CYS A 113 -3.35 -8.34 -20.52
N LYS A 114 -2.64 -7.22 -20.68
CA LYS A 114 -1.20 -7.15 -20.51
C LYS A 114 -0.86 -6.11 -19.46
N LEU A 115 -0.05 -6.51 -18.49
CA LEU A 115 0.48 -5.64 -17.45
C LEU A 115 1.98 -5.50 -17.63
N GLN A 116 2.43 -4.25 -17.69
CA GLN A 116 3.84 -3.87 -17.65
C GLN A 116 4.07 -3.02 -16.40
N VAL A 117 5.13 -3.31 -15.66
CA VAL A 117 5.52 -2.56 -14.47
C VAL A 117 6.96 -2.08 -14.62
N LEU A 118 7.16 -0.79 -14.39
CA LEU A 118 8.47 -0.15 -14.40
C LEU A 118 8.80 0.39 -13.02
N LYS A 119 10.03 0.18 -12.56
CA LYS A 119 10.62 0.82 -11.38
C LYS A 119 11.66 1.82 -11.86
N ASN A 120 11.44 3.10 -11.55
CA ASN A 120 12.33 4.20 -11.94
C ASN A 120 12.66 4.17 -13.45
N GLY A 121 11.66 3.86 -14.28
CA GLY A 121 11.79 3.75 -15.74
C GLY A 121 12.37 2.42 -16.25
N VAL A 122 12.82 1.51 -15.36
CA VAL A 122 13.31 0.19 -15.75
C VAL A 122 12.19 -0.84 -15.64
N GLU A 123 11.94 -1.59 -16.71
CA GLU A 123 10.95 -2.67 -16.71
C GLU A 123 11.34 -3.78 -15.72
N ILE A 124 10.41 -4.15 -14.84
CA ILE A 124 10.57 -5.22 -13.85
C ILE A 124 9.54 -6.35 -14.02
N PHE A 125 8.53 -6.14 -14.86
CA PHE A 125 7.51 -7.12 -15.19
C PHE A 125 6.82 -6.73 -16.50
N HIS A 126 6.56 -7.69 -17.39
CA HIS A 126 5.85 -7.46 -18.63
C HIS A 126 5.25 -8.76 -19.14
N GLU A 127 4.00 -9.03 -18.77
CA GLU A 127 3.37 -10.30 -19.09
C GLU A 127 1.95 -10.11 -19.64
N PRO A 128 1.59 -10.84 -20.71
CA PRO A 128 0.22 -10.96 -21.18
C PRO A 128 -0.52 -12.11 -20.47
N ALA A 129 -1.84 -11.95 -20.33
CA ALA A 129 -2.75 -12.97 -19.83
C ALA A 129 -3.98 -13.08 -20.76
N THR A 130 -4.23 -14.29 -21.26
CA THR A 130 -5.46 -14.64 -22.00
C THR A 130 -6.50 -15.14 -20.98
N ASP A 131 -7.05 -16.34 -21.14
CA ASP A 131 -8.05 -16.92 -20.25
C ASP A 131 -7.52 -17.41 -18.90
N VAL A 132 -6.21 -17.55 -18.74
CA VAL A 132 -5.55 -17.89 -17.48
C VAL A 132 -5.10 -16.62 -16.77
N SER A 133 -5.49 -16.49 -15.50
CA SER A 133 -5.08 -15.36 -14.65
C SER A 133 -3.58 -15.36 -14.40
N ARG A 134 -2.99 -14.17 -14.43
CA ARG A 134 -1.61 -13.90 -13.98
C ARG A 134 -1.60 -12.92 -12.82
N VAL A 135 -0.50 -12.92 -12.10
CA VAL A 135 -0.27 -12.08 -10.91
C VAL A 135 1.03 -11.32 -11.06
N PHE A 136 1.00 -10.05 -10.68
CA PHE A 136 2.18 -9.30 -10.28
C PHE A 136 2.15 -9.06 -8.77
N SER A 137 3.24 -9.33 -8.07
CA SER A 137 3.44 -9.01 -6.65
C SER A 137 4.92 -8.70 -6.46
N SER A 138 5.23 -7.76 -5.58
CA SER A 138 6.63 -7.37 -5.36
C SER A 138 6.85 -6.75 -3.99
N VAL A 139 8.05 -6.94 -3.46
CA VAL A 139 8.57 -6.25 -2.29
C VAL A 139 9.83 -5.51 -2.72
N ILE A 140 9.82 -4.19 -2.56
CA ILE A 140 10.87 -3.30 -3.05
C ILE A 140 11.46 -2.55 -1.87
N ASP A 141 12.76 -2.74 -1.65
CA ASP A 141 13.50 -1.96 -0.67
C ASP A 141 13.72 -0.53 -1.15
N MET A 142 13.53 0.41 -0.23
CA MET A 142 13.74 1.84 -0.43
C MET A 142 14.58 2.40 0.73
N PRO A 143 15.92 2.29 0.66
CA PRO A 143 16.80 2.86 1.67
C PRO A 143 16.69 4.39 1.72
N ALA A 144 16.79 4.96 2.92
CA ALA A 144 16.73 6.41 3.09
C ALA A 144 17.92 7.13 2.41
N GLY A 145 17.65 8.30 1.83
CA GLY A 145 18.68 9.14 1.19
C GLY A 145 19.17 8.63 -0.16
N ARG A 146 18.44 7.68 -0.79
CA ARG A 146 18.76 7.12 -2.12
C ARG A 146 17.83 7.64 -3.22
N GLY A 147 16.95 8.59 -2.92
CA GLY A 147 16.04 9.20 -3.87
C GLY A 147 14.68 8.50 -3.93
N HIS A 148 13.74 9.14 -4.64
CA HIS A 148 12.36 8.68 -4.72
C HIS A 148 12.27 7.38 -5.53
N VAL A 149 11.27 6.56 -5.20
CA VAL A 149 10.91 5.40 -6.02
C VAL A 149 9.62 5.72 -6.77
N THR A 150 9.67 5.57 -8.08
CA THR A 150 8.49 5.68 -8.97
C THR A 150 8.19 4.32 -9.57
N LEU A 151 6.97 3.84 -9.34
CA LEU A 151 6.42 2.65 -9.99
C LEU A 151 5.39 3.08 -11.03
N THR A 152 5.55 2.61 -12.25
CA THR A 152 4.62 2.87 -13.35
C THR A 152 4.00 1.56 -13.79
N PHE A 153 2.68 1.48 -13.71
CA PHE A 153 1.90 0.31 -14.10
C PHE A 153 1.12 0.65 -15.36
N ASN A 154 1.50 0.05 -16.48
CA ASN A 154 0.81 0.19 -17.76
C ASN A 154 -0.04 -1.05 -17.99
N VAL A 155 -1.34 -0.86 -18.11
CA VAL A 155 -2.28 -1.92 -18.48
C VAL A 155 -2.81 -1.67 -19.88
N SER A 156 -2.86 -2.74 -20.69
CA SER A 156 -3.44 -2.70 -22.02
C SER A 156 -4.29 -3.94 -22.25
N SER A 157 -5.35 -3.78 -23.04
CA SER A 157 -6.26 -4.86 -23.40
C SER A 157 -6.41 -4.92 -24.92
N ALA A 158 -6.38 -6.13 -25.46
CA ALA A 158 -6.55 -6.38 -26.90
C ALA A 158 -7.54 -7.52 -27.12
N GLY A 159 -8.48 -7.36 -28.05
CA GLY A 159 -9.34 -8.43 -28.54
C GLY A 159 -8.83 -8.97 -29.86
N ALA A 160 -9.02 -10.26 -30.12
CA ALA A 160 -8.79 -10.82 -31.45
C ALA A 160 -9.61 -10.06 -32.50
N ASN A 161 -9.08 -9.93 -33.72
CA ASN A 161 -9.75 -9.29 -34.86
C ASN A 161 -10.24 -7.85 -34.58
N ASN A 162 -9.55 -7.11 -33.71
CA ASN A 162 -9.94 -5.75 -33.27
C ASN A 162 -11.33 -5.70 -32.60
N TRP A 163 -11.83 -6.82 -32.07
CA TRP A 163 -13.04 -6.84 -31.27
C TRP A 163 -12.83 -6.15 -29.93
N THR A 164 -13.90 -5.58 -29.38
CA THR A 164 -13.90 -5.01 -28.04
C THR A 164 -13.44 -6.07 -27.04
N PRO A 165 -12.33 -5.85 -26.32
CA PRO A 165 -11.81 -6.84 -25.39
C PRO A 165 -12.66 -6.95 -24.13
N THR A 166 -12.69 -8.16 -23.57
CA THR A 166 -13.21 -8.44 -22.23
C THR A 166 -12.04 -8.87 -21.36
N THR A 167 -11.56 -7.95 -20.51
CA THR A 167 -10.42 -8.16 -19.62
C THR A 167 -10.74 -7.72 -18.20
N TYR A 168 -9.98 -8.25 -17.26
CA TYR A 168 -10.06 -7.92 -15.85
C TYR A 168 -8.67 -7.63 -15.31
N ILE A 169 -8.59 -6.60 -14.46
CA ILE A 169 -7.47 -6.34 -13.58
C ILE A 169 -8.04 -5.91 -12.23
N SER A 170 -7.46 -6.41 -11.13
CA SER A 170 -7.79 -5.93 -9.79
C SER A 170 -7.27 -4.51 -9.57
N ASP A 171 -7.79 -3.84 -8.56
CA ASP A 171 -7.23 -2.55 -8.15
C ASP A 171 -5.78 -2.70 -7.68
N LEU A 172 -4.99 -1.65 -7.86
CA LEU A 172 -3.64 -1.57 -7.33
C LEU A 172 -3.73 -1.16 -5.85
N LEU A 173 -3.10 -1.95 -4.99
CA LEU A 173 -2.82 -1.56 -3.61
C LEU A 173 -1.31 -1.37 -3.46
N VAL A 174 -0.90 -0.31 -2.76
CA VAL A 174 0.50 -0.09 -2.39
C VAL A 174 0.57 0.14 -0.90
N VAL A 175 1.47 -0.60 -0.24
CA VAL A 175 1.75 -0.47 1.18
C VAL A 175 3.18 0.00 1.34
N VAL A 176 3.38 1.10 2.07
CA VAL A 176 4.73 1.59 2.40
C VAL A 176 4.91 1.57 3.91
N MET A 177 5.89 0.82 4.37
CA MET A 177 6.18 0.66 5.79
C MET A 177 7.65 0.89 6.11
N LYS A 178 7.95 1.26 7.35
CA LYS A 178 9.33 1.31 7.85
C LYS A 178 9.93 -0.10 7.82
N LYS A 179 11.14 -0.22 7.26
CA LYS A 179 11.92 -1.45 7.30
C LYS A 179 12.53 -1.56 8.70
N SER A 180 12.00 -2.45 9.53
CA SER A 180 12.52 -2.77 10.86
C SER A 180 12.60 -4.28 11.02
N THR A 181 13.73 -4.77 11.48
CA THR A 181 13.97 -6.19 11.78
C THR A 181 13.87 -6.52 13.27
N ALA A 182 13.67 -5.50 14.13
CA ALA A 182 13.55 -5.72 15.56
C ALA A 182 12.20 -6.38 15.90
N GLY A 183 12.24 -7.50 16.64
CA GLY A 183 11.05 -8.16 17.18
C GLY A 183 10.42 -9.24 16.29
N ILE A 184 11.01 -9.57 15.13
CA ILE A 184 10.56 -10.68 14.28
C ILE A 184 11.71 -11.70 14.17
N SER A 185 11.46 -12.93 14.60
CA SER A 185 12.35 -14.07 14.36
C SER A 185 11.75 -14.92 13.25
N ILE A 186 12.58 -15.31 12.28
CA ILE A 186 12.22 -16.25 11.22
C ILE A 186 13.08 -17.49 11.46
N SER A 187 12.43 -18.64 11.67
CA SER A 187 13.06 -19.95 11.84
C SER A 187 12.64 -20.88 10.72
#